data_AF-A0A532D6I7-F1
#
_entry.id   AF-A0A532D6I7-F1
#
_cell.length_a   1.000
_cell.length_b   1.000
_cell.length_c   1.000
_cell.angle_alpha   90.00
_cell.angle_beta   90.00
_cell.angle_gamma   90.00
#
_symmetry.space_group_name_H-M   'P 1'
#
loop_
_entity.id
_entity.type
_entity.pdbx_description
1 polymer ?
#
loop_
_entity_poly.entity_id
_entity_poly.type
_entity_poly.pdbx_seq_one_letter_code
_entity_poly.pdbx_strand_id
1 'polypeptide(L)'
;PEVAICKLNGDRAMRLPKKIRGNINPAGMAERKALLARHGYGQDFLDQTPPRGAAADDFLDAAAMMLIAGRIARDEAIPFPDPPLADRFGIPVAIWA
;
A
#
# COMPACT_ATOMS: atom_id res chain seq x y z
N PRO A 1 4.56 -1.73 -3.16
CA PRO A 1 3.43 -1.23 -2.32
C PRO A 1 2.31 -0.54 -3.14
N GLU A 2 2.58 -0.25 -4.40
CA GLU A 2 1.75 0.52 -5.31
C GLU A 2 0.42 -0.19 -5.60
N VAL A 3 0.45 -1.51 -5.82
CA VAL A 3 -0.74 -2.33 -6.02
C VAL A 3 -1.61 -2.34 -4.75
N ALA A 4 -1.00 -2.50 -3.58
CA ALA A 4 -1.70 -2.43 -2.30
C ALA A 4 -2.43 -1.09 -2.12
N ILE A 5 -1.72 0.02 -2.32
CA ILE A 5 -2.30 1.36 -2.23
C ILE A 5 -3.41 1.55 -3.29
N CYS A 6 -3.21 1.09 -4.51
CA CYS A 6 -4.22 1.13 -5.57
C CYS A 6 -5.50 0.39 -5.17
N LYS A 7 -5.36 -0.83 -4.66
CA LYS A 7 -6.47 -1.67 -4.17
C LYS A 7 -7.19 -1.03 -3.00
N LEU A 8 -6.46 -0.49 -2.02
CA LEU A 8 -7.03 0.25 -0.90
C LEU A 8 -7.76 1.52 -1.36
N ASN A 9 -7.32 2.14 -2.46
CA ASN A 9 -7.93 3.32 -3.06
C ASN A 9 -9.02 3.00 -4.12
N GLY A 10 -9.57 1.78 -4.10
CA GLY A 10 -10.65 1.39 -5.00
C GLY A 10 -10.19 1.25 -6.45
N ASP A 11 -9.07 0.55 -6.65
CA ASP A 11 -8.42 0.29 -7.95
C ASP A 11 -8.00 1.57 -8.69
N ARG A 12 -7.65 2.62 -7.92
CA ARG A 12 -7.15 3.89 -8.44
C ARG A 12 -5.78 4.22 -7.91
N ALA A 13 -4.88 4.61 -8.80
CA ALA A 13 -3.59 5.17 -8.40
C ALA A 13 -3.77 6.42 -7.51
N MET A 14 -2.81 6.67 -6.62
CA MET A 14 -2.72 7.95 -5.90
C MET A 14 -2.56 9.09 -6.89
N ARG A 15 -3.22 10.23 -6.63
CA ARG A 15 -3.14 11.38 -7.54
C ARG A 15 -1.79 12.08 -7.44
N LEU A 16 -1.19 12.10 -6.25
CA LEU A 16 0.06 12.79 -5.98
C LEU A 16 1.21 11.79 -5.78
N PRO A 17 2.38 12.03 -6.39
CA PRO A 17 3.54 11.17 -6.17
C PRO A 17 4.04 11.32 -4.72
N LYS A 18 4.52 10.24 -4.10
CA LYS A 18 5.09 10.30 -2.73
C LYS A 18 6.42 11.05 -2.66
N LYS A 19 7.16 11.10 -3.77
CA LYS A 19 8.45 11.78 -3.91
C LYS A 19 8.51 12.57 -5.22
N ILE A 20 9.19 13.72 -5.21
CA ILE A 20 9.50 14.53 -6.39
C ILE A 20 11.01 14.74 -6.41
N ARG A 21 11.67 14.27 -7.48
CA ARG A 21 13.14 14.33 -7.63
C ARG A 21 13.89 13.77 -6.41
N GLY A 22 13.45 12.61 -5.91
CA GLY A 22 14.05 11.93 -4.76
C GLY A 22 13.65 12.48 -3.38
N ASN A 23 13.12 13.70 -3.31
CA ASN A 23 12.66 14.30 -2.05
C ASN A 23 11.22 13.92 -1.75
N ILE A 24 10.88 13.80 -0.47
CA ILE A 24 9.51 13.57 -0.02
C ILE A 24 8.60 14.69 -0.52
N ASN A 25 7.45 14.32 -1.06
CA ASN A 25 6.37 15.25 -1.40
C ASN A 25 5.34 15.25 -0.25
N PRO A 26 5.28 16.31 0.58
CA PRO A 26 4.36 16.35 1.72
C PRO A 26 2.91 16.15 1.34
N ALA A 27 2.47 16.69 0.19
CA ALA A 27 1.08 16.54 -0.26
C ALA A 27 0.77 15.09 -0.67
N GLY A 28 1.72 14.39 -1.32
CA GLY A 28 1.58 12.97 -1.64
C GLY A 28 1.62 12.06 -0.42
N MET A 29 2.36 12.45 0.62
CA MET A 29 2.37 11.75 1.90
C MET A 29 1.05 11.94 2.65
N ALA A 30 0.53 13.18 2.70
CA ALA A 30 -0.76 13.49 3.32
C ALA A 30 -1.91 12.73 2.64
N GLU A 31 -1.92 12.65 1.31
CA GLU A 31 -2.91 11.87 0.56
C GLU A 31 -2.90 10.38 0.96
N ARG A 32 -1.71 9.80 1.15
CA ARG A 32 -1.55 8.40 1.58
C ARG A 32 -2.01 8.20 3.03
N LYS A 33 -1.68 9.12 3.93
CA LYS A 33 -2.15 9.07 5.33
C LYS A 33 -3.68 9.12 5.38
N ALA A 34 -4.31 10.03 4.63
CA ALA A 34 -5.76 10.12 4.56
C ALA A 34 -6.41 8.83 4.03
N LEU A 35 -5.80 8.20 3.03
CA LEU A 35 -6.25 6.88 2.55
C LEU A 35 -6.14 5.82 3.66
N LEU A 36 -4.99 5.70 4.31
CA LEU A 36 -4.76 4.69 5.35
C LEU A 36 -5.67 4.90 6.58
N ALA A 37 -5.95 6.16 6.93
CA ALA A 37 -6.87 6.49 8.02
C ALA A 37 -8.30 5.99 7.75
N ARG A 38 -8.76 6.07 6.48
CA ARG A 38 -10.07 5.51 6.07
C ARG A 38 -10.16 3.99 6.25
N HIS A 39 -9.03 3.29 6.35
CA HIS A 39 -8.95 1.84 6.57
C HIS A 39 -8.66 1.45 8.02
N GLY A 40 -8.83 2.38 8.96
CA GLY A 40 -8.84 2.10 10.40
C GLY A 40 -7.56 2.49 11.16
N TYR A 41 -6.57 3.07 10.49
CA TYR A 41 -5.43 3.67 11.21
C TYR A 41 -5.83 5.00 11.86
N GLY A 42 -5.35 5.22 13.09
CA GLY A 42 -5.42 6.54 13.73
C GLY A 42 -4.44 7.52 13.10
N GLN A 43 -4.84 8.79 12.98
CA GLN A 43 -3.98 9.83 12.42
C GLN A 43 -2.68 10.00 13.23
N ASP A 44 -2.76 9.92 14.56
CA ASP A 44 -1.60 10.02 15.45
C ASP A 44 -0.55 8.92 15.19
N PHE A 45 -0.99 7.70 14.86
CA PHE A 45 -0.10 6.61 14.47
C PHE A 45 0.57 6.90 13.12
N LEU A 46 -0.16 7.47 12.17
CA LEU A 46 0.36 7.79 10.83
C LEU A 46 1.30 9.01 10.84
N ASP A 47 1.20 9.86 11.86
CA ASP A 47 2.06 11.03 12.07
C ASP A 47 3.27 10.77 12.96
N GLN A 48 3.39 9.56 13.51
CA GLN A 48 4.53 9.19 14.33
C GLN A 48 5.86 9.22 13.55
N THR A 49 6.95 9.38 14.29
CA THR A 49 8.28 9.25 13.69
C THR A 49 8.52 7.79 13.27
N PRO A 50 8.94 7.52 12.03
CA PRO A 50 9.27 6.16 11.60
C PRO A 50 10.31 5.49 12.50
N PRO A 51 10.32 4.14 12.58
CA PRO A 51 11.38 3.41 13.24
C PRO A 51 12.76 3.82 12.72
N ARG A 52 13.77 3.77 13.59
CA ARG A 52 15.15 4.15 13.22
C ARG A 52 15.60 3.37 11.98
N GLY A 53 16.01 4.09 10.95
CA GLY A 53 16.51 3.53 9.69
C GLY A 53 15.46 3.41 8.58
N ALA A 54 14.18 3.65 8.86
CA ALA A 54 13.12 3.68 7.84
C ALA A 54 12.89 5.12 7.34
N ALA A 55 12.69 5.28 6.03
CA ALA A 55 12.19 6.54 5.51
C ALA A 55 10.70 6.71 5.83
N ALA A 56 10.21 7.95 5.84
CA ALA A 56 8.81 8.22 6.14
C ALA A 56 7.84 7.60 5.12
N ASP A 57 8.24 7.49 3.85
CA ASP A 57 7.43 6.79 2.85
C ASP A 57 7.44 5.28 3.03
N ASP A 58 8.57 4.69 3.44
CA ASP A 58 8.64 3.26 3.74
C ASP A 58 7.71 2.88 4.90
N PHE A 59 7.55 3.76 5.90
CA PHE A 59 6.60 3.55 7.00
C PHE A 59 5.15 3.46 6.51
N LEU A 60 4.73 4.36 5.61
CA LEU A 60 3.37 4.31 5.05
C LEU A 60 3.17 3.13 4.11
N ASP A 61 4.21 2.75 3.35
CA ASP A 61 4.18 1.56 2.51
C ASP A 61 4.02 0.29 3.37
N ALA A 62 4.71 0.20 4.50
CA ALA A 62 4.56 -0.90 5.45
C ALA A 62 3.16 -0.94 6.09
N ALA A 63 2.60 0.21 6.46
CA ALA A 63 1.23 0.30 6.97
C ALA A 63 0.19 -0.16 5.92
N ALA A 64 0.36 0.21 4.65
CA ALA A 64 -0.48 -0.29 3.56
C ALA A 64 -0.37 -1.82 3.43
N MET A 65 0.85 -2.37 3.47
CA MET A 65 1.06 -3.82 3.39
C MET A 65 0.47 -4.58 4.59
N MET A 66 0.42 -3.99 5.78
CA MET A 66 -0.24 -4.60 6.94
C MET A 66 -1.75 -4.74 6.75
N LEU A 67 -2.42 -3.78 6.13
CA LEU A 67 -3.84 -3.90 5.77
C LEU A 67 -4.05 -5.03 4.76
N ILE A 68 -3.17 -5.14 3.78
CA ILE A 68 -3.20 -6.24 2.80
C ILE A 68 -2.97 -7.59 3.48
N ALA A 69 -1.98 -7.69 4.37
CA ALA A 69 -1.74 -8.92 5.13
C ALA A 69 -2.98 -9.33 5.94
N GLY A 70 -3.69 -8.36 6.52
CA GLY A 70 -4.98 -8.59 7.18
C GLY A 70 -6.07 -9.11 6.24
N ARG A 71 -6.15 -8.61 5.00
CA ARG A 71 -7.07 -9.14 3.98
C ARG A 71 -6.70 -10.56 3.56
N ILE A 72 -5.41 -10.84 3.35
CA ILE A 72 -4.92 -12.19 3.03
C ILE A 72 -5.30 -13.16 4.16
N ALA A 73 -5.09 -12.77 5.41
CA ALA A 73 -5.43 -13.60 6.57
C ALA A 73 -6.94 -13.86 6.73
N ARG A 74 -7.80 -13.09 6.05
CA ARG A 74 -9.26 -13.25 6.02
C ARG A 74 -9.78 -13.82 4.69
N ASP A 75 -8.88 -14.22 3.79
CA ASP A 75 -9.22 -14.65 2.42
C ASP A 75 -9.97 -13.58 1.60
N GLU A 76 -9.75 -12.30 1.90
CA GLU A 76 -10.39 -11.14 1.26
C GLU A 76 -9.52 -10.48 0.17
N ALA A 77 -8.24 -10.87 0.08
CA ALA A 77 -7.32 -10.31 -0.91
C ALA A 77 -7.64 -10.83 -2.31
N ILE A 78 -7.62 -9.94 -3.30
CA ILE A 78 -7.92 -10.25 -4.71
C ILE A 78 -6.60 -10.28 -5.48
N PRO A 79 -6.36 -11.29 -6.32
CA PRO A 79 -5.15 -11.33 -7.12
C PRO A 79 -5.16 -10.24 -8.20
N PHE A 80 -3.99 -9.81 -8.63
CA PHE A 80 -3.80 -9.02 -9.82
C PHE A 80 -2.71 -9.65 -10.71
N PRO A 81 -3.04 -10.08 -11.94
CA PRO A 81 -4.39 -10.08 -12.53
C PRO A 81 -5.33 -11.10 -11.87
N ASP A 82 -6.63 -10.93 -12.10
CA ASP A 82 -7.70 -11.86 -11.71
C ASP A 82 -8.46 -12.31 -12.98
N PRO A 83 -8.40 -13.59 -13.39
CA PRO A 83 -7.72 -14.70 -12.71
C PRO A 83 -6.17 -14.58 -12.76
N PRO A 84 -5.45 -15.20 -11.79
CA PRO A 84 -3.99 -15.29 -11.83
C PRO A 84 -3.48 -15.89 -13.14
N LEU A 85 -2.34 -15.40 -13.62
CA LEU A 85 -1.63 -16.07 -14.71
C LEU A 85 -0.89 -17.30 -14.18
N ALA A 86 -0.35 -18.11 -15.08
CA ALA A 86 0.53 -19.22 -14.73
C ALA A 86 1.84 -19.14 -15.54
N ASP A 87 2.95 -19.49 -14.90
CA ASP A 87 4.21 -19.67 -15.61
C ASP A 87 4.25 -21.02 -16.38
N ARG A 88 5.37 -21.32 -17.04
CA ARG A 88 5.54 -22.56 -17.83
C ARG A 88 5.47 -23.85 -17.00
N PHE A 89 5.52 -23.76 -15.67
CA PHE A 89 5.43 -24.88 -14.74
C PHE A 89 4.08 -24.94 -14.02
N GLY A 90 3.15 -24.05 -14.33
CA GLY A 90 1.84 -23.98 -13.70
C GLY A 90 1.84 -23.23 -12.36
N ILE A 91 2.92 -22.51 -12.01
CA ILE A 91 2.97 -21.72 -10.78
C ILE A 91 2.15 -20.43 -10.99
N PRO A 92 1.21 -20.09 -10.09
CA PRO A 92 0.44 -18.86 -10.20
C PRO A 92 1.31 -17.61 -10.15
N VAL A 93 1.09 -16.68 -11.08
CA VAL A 93 1.74 -15.38 -11.17
C VAL A 93 0.68 -14.30 -10.91
N ALA A 94 0.66 -13.80 -9.68
CA ALA A 94 -0.22 -12.71 -9.26
C ALA A 94 0.36 -11.92 -8.08
N ILE A 95 -0.09 -10.69 -7.94
CA ILE A 95 0.10 -9.87 -6.74
C ILE A 95 -1.21 -9.84 -5.96
N TRP A 96 -1.19 -10.25 -4.70
CA TRP A 96 -2.38 -10.30 -3.84
C TRP A 96 -2.53 -9.01 -3.02
N ALA A 97 -3.70 -8.37 -3.07
CA ALA A 97 -4.03 -7.14 -2.34
C ALA A 97 -5.54 -6.89 -2.16
#